data_AF-A0A848NAS7-F1
#
_entry.id   AF-A0A848NAS7-F1
#
_cell.length_a   1.000
_cell.length_b   1.000
_cell.length_c   1.000
_cell.angle_alpha   90.00
_cell.angle_beta   90.00
_cell.angle_gamma   90.00
#
_symmetry.space_group_name_H-M   'P 1'
#
loop_
_entity.id
_entity.type
_entity.pdbx_description
1 polymer ?
#
loop_
_entity_poly.entity_id
_entity_poly.type
_entity_poly.pdbx_seq_one_letter_code
_entity_poly.pdbx_strand_id
1 'polypeptide(L)' 'MKIYLAVLKDEVNLEKFKKDLKEKKIKFLDYYKTLGIVKLQSEKKISEKDVEEFCESIEEEKDNLTI' A
#
# COMPACT_ATOMS: atom_id res chain seq x y z
N MET A 1 -4.94 3.17 -13.96
CA MET A 1 -4.92 2.85 -12.52
C MET A 1 -3.58 2.20 -12.21
N LYS A 2 -2.95 2.59 -11.11
CA LYS A 2 -1.65 2.05 -10.70
C LYS A 2 -1.81 1.14 -9.51
N ILE A 3 -0.99 0.11 -9.45
CA ILE A 3 -0.97 -0.87 -8.38
C ILE A 3 0.30 -0.66 -7.58
N TYR A 4 0.20 -0.83 -6.27
CA TYR A 4 1.30 -0.69 -5.35
C TYR A 4 1.34 -1.87 -4.38
N LEU A 5 2.55 -2.25 -3.99
CA LEU A 5 2.79 -3.12 -2.85
C LEU A 5 3.47 -2.29 -1.76
N ALA A 6 2.87 -2.27 -0.57
CA ALA A 6 3.43 -1.56 0.58
C ALA A 6 3.73 -2.52 1.72
N VAL A 7 4.91 -2.37 2.32
CA VAL A 7 5.33 -3.15 3.50
C VAL A 7 4.81 -2.42 4.73
N LEU A 8 3.99 -3.08 5.54
CA LEU A 8 3.48 -2.51 6.79
C LEU A 8 4.58 -2.45 7.85
N LYS A 9 4.48 -1.45 8.73
CA LYS A 9 5.24 -1.46 9.99
C LYS A 9 4.75 -2.55 10.93
N ASP A 10 5.59 -2.95 11.87
CA ASP A 10 5.19 -3.86 12.95
C ASP A 10 4.02 -3.27 13.76
N GLU A 11 3.10 -4.14 14.18
CA GLU A 11 1.95 -3.79 15.03
C GLU A 11 0.99 -2.72 14.45
N VAL A 12 0.93 -2.56 13.13
CA VAL A 12 -0.01 -1.65 12.47
C VAL A 12 -1.47 -1.95 12.81
N ASN A 13 -2.20 -0.91 13.21
CA ASN A 13 -3.66 -0.95 13.29
C ASN A 13 -4.26 -0.86 11.87
N LEU A 14 -4.59 -2.03 11.30
CA LEU A 14 -5.16 -2.16 9.96
C LEU A 14 -6.48 -1.40 9.75
N GLU A 15 -7.30 -1.24 10.79
CA GLU A 15 -8.56 -0.49 10.67
C GLU A 15 -8.30 1.01 10.50
N LYS A 16 -7.34 1.56 11.27
CA LYS A 16 -6.92 2.95 11.13
C LYS A 16 -6.30 3.19 9.75
N PHE A 17 -5.45 2.27 9.29
CA PHE A 17 -4.84 2.35 7.98
C PHE A 17 -5.87 2.34 6.84
N LYS A 18 -6.87 1.45 6.88
CA LYS A 18 -7.95 1.42 5.88
C LYS A 18 -8.77 2.71 5.84
N LYS A 19 -8.97 3.37 6.99
CA LYS A 19 -9.65 4.67 7.06
C LYS A 19 -8.83 5.76 6.37
N ASP A 20 -7.55 5.85 6.72
CA ASP A 20 -6.60 6.82 6.12
C ASP A 20 -6.53 6.67 4.58
N LEU A 21 -6.40 5.44 4.09
CA LEU A 21 -6.41 5.15 2.64
C LEU A 21 -7.70 5.63 1.97
N LYS A 22 -8.86 5.42 2.62
CA LYS A 22 -10.16 5.85 2.10
C LYS A 22 -10.26 7.37 1.98
N GLU A 23 -9.76 8.11 2.96
CA GLU A 23 -9.68 9.59 2.92
C GLU A 23 -8.79 10.08 1.78
N LYS A 24 -7.68 9.37 1.54
CA LYS A 24 -6.75 9.62 0.42
C LYS A 24 -7.24 9.09 -0.94
N LYS A 25 -8.43 8.47 -1.00
CA LYS A 25 -9.01 7.81 -2.18
C LYS A 25 -8.12 6.71 -2.77
N ILE A 26 -7.35 6.03 -1.92
CA ILE A 26 -6.55 4.85 -2.26
C ILE A 26 -7.38 3.61 -1.90
N LYS A 27 -7.46 2.65 -2.82
CA LYS A 27 -8.17 1.38 -2.59
C LYS A 27 -7.22 0.35 -1.98
N PHE A 28 -7.67 -0.29 -0.91
CA PHE A 28 -7.04 -1.47 -0.33
C PHE A 28 -7.57 -2.70 -1.09
N LEU A 29 -6.70 -3.42 -1.79
CA LEU A 29 -7.08 -4.58 -2.61
C LEU A 29 -6.87 -5.92 -1.90
N ASP A 30 -5.71 -6.11 -1.27
CA ASP A 30 -5.34 -7.40 -0.67
C ASP A 30 -4.35 -7.23 0.48
N TYR A 31 -4.19 -8.28 1.29
CA TYR A 31 -3.26 -8.34 2.41
C TYR A 31 -2.54 -9.69 2.50
N TYR A 32 -1.25 -9.69 2.19
CA TYR A 32 -0.34 -10.83 2.33
C TYR A 32 0.17 -10.90 3.77
N LYS A 33 -0.69 -11.38 4.67
CA LYS A 33 -0.46 -11.36 6.13
C LYS A 33 0.90 -11.88 6.58
N THR A 34 1.35 -13.00 6.02
CA THR A 34 2.64 -13.62 6.39
C THR A 34 3.84 -12.75 6.08
N LEU A 35 3.74 -11.88 5.07
CA LEU A 35 4.81 -10.97 4.65
C LEU A 35 4.63 -9.55 5.20
N GLY A 36 3.50 -9.25 5.84
CA GLY A 36 3.17 -7.87 6.23
C GLY A 36 2.98 -6.93 5.04
N ILE A 37 2.63 -7.44 3.84
CA ILE A 37 2.51 -6.63 2.63
C ILE A 37 1.05 -6.42 2.27
N VAL A 38 0.68 -5.20 1.88
CA VAL A 38 -0.64 -4.85 1.36
C VAL A 38 -0.59 -4.51 -0.13
N LYS A 39 -1.65 -4.86 -0.86
CA LYS A 39 -1.83 -4.46 -2.25
C LYS A 39 -2.78 -3.27 -2.31
N LEU A 40 -2.32 -2.17 -2.91
CA LEU A 40 -3.07 -0.93 -3.01
C LEU A 40 -3.30 -0.55 -4.48
N GLN A 41 -4.36 0.22 -4.73
CA GLN A 41 -4.64 0.80 -6.04
C GLN A 41 -4.98 2.28 -5.91
N SER A 42 -4.38 3.09 -6.77
CA SER A 42 -4.67 4.52 -6.85
C SER A 42 -4.65 5.02 -8.29
N GLU A 43 -5.40 6.09 -8.55
CA GLU A 43 -5.29 6.85 -9.80
C GLU A 43 -4.08 7.80 -9.79
N LYS A 44 -3.70 8.27 -8.60
CA LYS A 44 -2.56 9.16 -8.38
C LYS A 44 -1.34 8.37 -7.98
N LYS A 45 -0.16 8.94 -8.25
CA LYS A 45 1.09 8.38 -7.75
C LYS A 45 1.09 8.45 -6.23
N ILE A 46 1.41 7.34 -5.57
CA ILE A 46 1.63 7.29 -4.12
C ILE A 46 3.15 7.40 -3.91
N SER A 47 3.55 8.26 -2.98
CA SER A 47 4.91 8.34 -2.47
C SER A 47 5.00 7.72 -1.08
N GLU A 48 6.21 7.38 -0.63
CA GLU A 48 6.43 6.83 0.71
C GLU A 48 5.88 7.75 1.81
N LYS A 49 6.02 9.07 1.66
CA LYS A 49 5.48 10.07 2.61
C LYS A 49 3.96 10.01 2.74
N ASP A 50 3.25 9.57 1.70
CA ASP A 50 1.80 9.46 1.77
C ASP A 50 1.34 8.32 2.69
N VAL A 51 2.23 7.35 2.98
CA VAL A 51 1.92 6.14 3.75
C VAL A 51 2.88 5.90 4.91
N GLU A 52 3.81 6.81 5.20
CA GLU A 52 4.91 6.62 6.17
C GLU A 52 4.43 6.37 7.60
N GLU A 53 3.20 6.77 7.96
CA GLU A 53 2.61 6.45 9.27
C GLU A 53 2.39 4.94 9.44
N PHE A 54 2.07 4.22 8.35
CA PHE A 54 1.62 2.83 8.38
C PHE A 54 2.55 1.87 7.64
N CYS A 55 3.38 2.37 6.73
CA CYS A 55 4.22 1.55 5.87
C CYS A 55 5.71 1.91 6.06
N GLU A 56 6.56 0.88 6.07
CA GLU A 56 8.01 1.01 5.99
C GLU A 56 8.43 1.45 4.58
N SER A 57 7.76 0.92 3.54
CA SER A 57 8.05 1.24 2.15
C SER A 57 6.82 1.01 1.26
N ILE A 58 6.85 1.59 0.05
CA ILE A 58 5.85 1.36 -0.99
C ILE A 58 6.48 1.39 -2.37
N GLU A 59 6.15 0.38 -3.17
CA GLU A 59 6.64 0.23 -4.54
C GLU A 59 5.48 0.17 -5.52
N GLU A 60 5.61 0.88 -6.64
CA GLU A 60 4.67 0.77 -7.77
C GLU A 60 4.93 -0.57 -8.48
N GLU A 61 3.92 -1.41 -8.61
CA GLU A 61 3.99 -2.65 -9.39
C GLU A 61 4.21 -2.26 -10.85
N LYS A 62 5.46 -2.40 -11.32
CA LYS A 62 5.83 -2.21 -12.72
C LYS A 62 5.73 -3.55 -13.42
N ASP A 63 5.12 -3.57 -14.59
CA ASP A 63 5.00 -4.71 -15.51
C ASP A 63 6.35 -5.09 -16.15
N ASN A 64 7.42 -5.15 -15.34
CA ASN A 64 8.78 -5.44 -15.77
C ASN A 64 9.17 -6.92 -15.57
N LEU A 65 8.21 -7.79 -15.25
CA LEU A 65 8.39 -9.24 -15.30
C LEU A 65 8.23 -9.73 -16.75
N THR A 66 9.12 -9.27 -17.63
CA THR A 66 9.38 -9.97 -18.88
C THR A 66 10.41 -11.04 -18.56
N ILE A 67 9.95 -12.27 -18.29
CA ILE A 67 10.80 -13.47 -18.25
C ILE A 67 11.21 -13.85 -19.67
#